data_AF-A0A849WY48-F1
#
_entry.id   AF-A0A849WY48-F1
#
_cell.length_a   1.000
_cell.length_b   1.000
_cell.length_c   1.000
_cell.angle_alpha   90.00
_cell.angle_beta   90.00
_cell.angle_gamma   90.00
#
_symmetry.space_group_name_H-M   'P 1'
#
loop_
_entity.id
_entity.type
_entity.pdbx_description
1 polymer ?
#
loop_
_entity_poly.entity_id
_entity_poly.type
_entity_poly.pdbx_seq_one_letter_code
_entity_poly.pdbx_strand_id
1 'polypeptide(L)'
;MRIFFFLMLPLALFLSACQTNMIKEFNDLKVGYDKHQVIEKIGSPRHMLRMSGEDRWYYMFYNDDQRFQKEVHFKDGLVIYFGDKKIPQAELLPETIDAKNEEKNKIIDIEKSKRDEDSKNAYADYLKYEKKVKKEDRVHYLPDFEPVD
;
A
#
# COMPACT_ATOMS: atom_id res chain seq x y z
N MET A 1 4.24 23.86 56.01
CA MET A 1 4.32 22.62 55.20
C MET A 1 2.97 21.96 54.88
N ARG A 2 1.91 22.10 55.70
CA ARG A 2 0.59 21.48 55.42
C ARG A 2 -0.22 22.12 54.27
N ILE A 3 -0.02 23.41 54.01
CA ILE A 3 -0.73 24.15 52.93
C ILE A 3 -0.25 23.72 51.53
N PHE A 4 1.03 23.38 51.38
CA PHE A 4 1.61 22.93 50.10
C PHE A 4 1.04 21.57 49.65
N PHE A 5 0.73 20.71 50.62
CA PHE A 5 0.12 19.40 50.35
C PHE A 5 -1.32 19.51 49.85
N PHE A 6 -2.09 20.48 50.36
CA PHE A 6 -3.45 20.77 49.91
C PHE A 6 -3.51 21.38 48.50
N LEU A 7 -2.44 22.04 48.05
CA LEU A 7 -2.35 22.66 46.71
C LEU A 7 -1.92 21.66 45.63
N MET A 8 -1.16 20.62 45.99
CA MET A 8 -0.75 19.55 45.07
C MET A 8 -1.86 18.52 44.77
N LEU A 9 -2.76 18.27 45.73
CA LEU A 9 -3.87 17.32 45.57
C LEU A 9 -4.84 17.65 44.41
N PRO A 10 -5.33 18.89 44.22
CA PRO A 10 -6.20 19.20 43.09
C PRO A 10 -5.47 19.11 41.74
N LEU A 11 -4.17 19.46 41.69
CA LEU A 11 -3.39 19.36 40.46
C LEU A 11 -3.22 17.90 39.98
N ALA A 12 -3.07 16.96 40.93
CA ALA A 12 -3.03 15.53 40.62
C ALA A 12 -4.37 14.99 40.09
N LEU A 13 -5.50 15.52 40.56
CA LEU A 13 -6.84 15.13 40.09
C LEU A 13 -7.14 15.64 38.67
N PHE A 14 -6.53 16.74 38.23
CA PHE A 14 -6.66 17.21 36.84
C PHE A 14 -5.84 16.38 35.84
N LEU A 15 -4.75 15.72 36.30
CA LEU A 15 -3.90 14.91 35.43
C LEU A 15 -4.48 13.52 35.12
N SER A 16 -5.43 13.01 35.93
CA SER A 16 -6.06 11.70 35.72
C SER A 16 -7.26 11.71 34.77
N ALA A 17 -7.69 12.87 34.26
CA ALA A 17 -8.88 12.97 33.40
C ALA A 17 -8.64 12.68 31.90
N CYS A 18 -7.40 12.41 31.49
CA CYS A 18 -7.05 12.24 30.07
C CYS A 18 -7.12 10.78 29.60
N GLN A 19 -8.20 10.06 29.94
CA GLN A 19 -8.45 8.74 29.36
C GLN A 19 -9.37 8.88 28.15
N THR A 20 -8.79 9.15 26.99
CA THR A 20 -9.54 9.21 25.72
C THR A 20 -10.05 7.82 25.36
N ASN A 21 -11.36 7.69 25.17
CA ASN A 21 -11.98 6.43 24.77
C ASN A 21 -11.84 6.23 23.25
N MET A 22 -10.69 5.68 22.83
CA MET A 22 -10.40 5.45 21.40
C MET A 22 -11.43 4.55 20.68
N ILE A 23 -12.10 3.62 21.37
CA ILE A 23 -13.07 2.74 20.69
C ILE A 23 -14.31 3.53 20.25
N LYS A 24 -14.70 4.56 21.01
CA LYS A 24 -15.78 5.46 20.61
C LYS A 24 -15.39 6.25 19.36
N GLU A 25 -14.18 6.80 19.33
CA GLU A 25 -13.66 7.55 18.18
C GLU A 25 -13.56 6.69 16.91
N PHE A 26 -13.26 5.40 17.07
CA PHE A 26 -13.28 4.43 15.97
C PHE A 26 -14.69 4.24 15.39
N ASN A 27 -15.71 4.12 16.25
CA ASN A 27 -17.09 3.96 15.81
C ASN A 27 -17.65 5.23 15.13
N ASP A 28 -17.04 6.39 15.40
CA ASP A 28 -17.38 7.66 14.76
C ASP A 28 -16.70 7.88 13.39
N LEU A 29 -15.91 6.91 12.91
CA LEU A 29 -15.36 6.94 11.56
C LEU A 29 -16.46 6.87 10.50
N LYS A 30 -16.15 7.39 9.31
CA LYS A 30 -17.06 7.39 8.16
C LYS A 30 -16.33 6.96 6.89
N VAL A 31 -17.08 6.32 6.00
CA VAL A 31 -16.64 6.03 4.64
C VAL A 31 -16.36 7.35 3.92
N GLY A 32 -15.29 7.41 3.14
CA GLY A 32 -14.85 8.60 2.43
C GLY A 32 -13.89 9.50 3.20
N TYR A 33 -13.56 9.20 4.46
CA TYR A 33 -12.45 9.89 5.13
C TYR A 33 -11.12 9.58 4.46
N ASP A 34 -10.24 10.56 4.42
CA ASP A 34 -8.87 10.32 3.99
C ASP A 34 -8.03 9.70 5.12
N LYS A 35 -6.81 9.27 4.78
CA LYS A 35 -5.85 8.72 5.74
C LYS A 35 -5.51 9.69 6.87
N HIS A 36 -5.45 10.99 6.60
CA HIS A 36 -5.06 11.99 7.59
C HIS A 36 -6.16 12.19 8.64
N GLN A 37 -7.42 12.29 8.21
CA GLN A 37 -8.60 12.37 9.07
C GLN A 37 -8.74 11.14 9.97
N VAL A 38 -8.39 9.96 9.46
CA VAL A 38 -8.36 8.74 10.28
C VAL A 38 -7.26 8.82 11.34
N ILE A 39 -6.05 9.23 10.96
CA ILE A 39 -4.93 9.38 11.92
C ILE A 39 -5.26 10.43 12.99
N GLU A 40 -5.88 11.54 12.61
CA GLU A 40 -6.26 12.60 13.56
C GLU A 40 -7.30 12.11 14.58
N LYS A 41 -8.22 11.24 14.14
CA LYS A 41 -9.29 10.72 15.01
C LYS A 41 -8.88 9.57 15.92
N ILE A 42 -8.13 8.60 15.40
CA ILE A 42 -7.84 7.35 16.12
C ILE A 42 -6.34 7.04 16.24
N GLY A 43 -5.49 7.95 15.77
CA GLY A 43 -4.04 7.78 15.80
C GLY A 43 -3.49 6.87 14.69
N SER A 44 -2.17 6.69 14.75
CA SER A 44 -1.43 5.87 13.79
C SER A 44 -1.72 4.37 14.02
N PRO A 45 -1.95 3.58 12.96
CA PRO A 45 -2.16 2.14 13.09
C PRO A 45 -0.89 1.43 13.55
N ARG A 46 -1.04 0.30 14.26
CA ARG A 46 0.11 -0.54 14.64
C ARG A 46 0.66 -1.34 13.47
N HIS A 47 -0.21 -1.76 12.56
CA HIS A 47 0.16 -2.53 11.38
C HIS A 47 -0.58 -2.01 10.14
N MET A 48 0.16 -1.93 9.03
CA MET A 48 -0.35 -1.56 7.72
C MET A 48 0.03 -2.64 6.73
N LEU A 49 -0.92 -3.06 5.90
CA LEU A 49 -0.73 -4.04 4.85
C LEU A 49 -1.36 -3.52 3.56
N ARG A 50 -0.65 -3.62 2.43
CA ARG A 50 -1.22 -3.32 1.12
C ARG A 50 -1.50 -4.62 0.39
N MET A 51 -2.76 -4.85 -0.01
CA MET A 51 -3.18 -6.07 -0.70
C MET A 51 -4.30 -5.76 -1.70
N SER A 52 -4.22 -6.32 -2.91
CA SER A 52 -5.24 -6.17 -3.96
C SER A 52 -5.56 -4.70 -4.32
N GLY A 53 -4.58 -3.80 -4.23
CA GLY A 53 -4.76 -2.37 -4.49
C GLY A 53 -5.39 -1.57 -3.34
N GLU A 54 -5.69 -2.22 -2.21
CA GLU A 54 -6.23 -1.59 -1.00
C GLU A 54 -5.14 -1.49 0.08
N ASP A 55 -5.15 -0.42 0.85
CA ASP A 55 -4.36 -0.32 2.08
C ASP A 55 -5.24 -0.72 3.27
N ARG A 56 -4.76 -1.64 4.11
CA ARG A 56 -5.47 -2.18 5.26
C ARG A 56 -4.71 -1.83 6.52
N TRP A 57 -5.35 -1.10 7.40
CA TRP A 57 -4.81 -0.67 8.67
C TRP A 57 -5.46 -1.45 9.79
N TYR A 58 -4.65 -1.93 10.73
CA TYR A 58 -5.11 -2.73 11.87
C TYR A 58 -4.92 -2.00 13.18
N TYR A 59 -5.99 -1.92 13.95
CA TYR A 59 -6.04 -1.32 15.27
C TYR A 59 -6.36 -2.38 16.32
N MET A 60 -5.61 -2.36 17.42
CA MET A 60 -5.83 -3.25 18.56
C MET A 60 -6.43 -2.45 19.71
N PHE A 61 -7.60 -2.89 20.17
CA PHE A 61 -8.29 -2.30 21.31
C PHE A 61 -8.34 -3.31 22.46
N TYR A 62 -8.46 -2.78 23.68
CA TYR A 62 -8.55 -3.55 24.91
C TYR A 62 -9.79 -3.09 25.67
N ASN A 63 -10.64 -4.04 26.05
CA ASN A 63 -11.78 -3.79 26.94
C ASN A 63 -11.82 -4.90 27.97
N ASP A 64 -11.68 -4.56 29.26
CA ASP A 64 -11.73 -5.50 30.40
C ASP A 64 -10.98 -6.82 30.13
N ASP A 65 -9.69 -6.71 29.76
CA ASP A 65 -8.77 -7.79 29.38
C ASP A 65 -9.03 -8.51 28.05
N GLN A 66 -10.12 -8.21 27.36
CA GLN A 66 -10.35 -8.72 26.01
C GLN A 66 -9.68 -7.83 24.96
N ARG A 67 -8.76 -8.44 24.20
CA ARG A 67 -8.13 -7.82 23.04
C ARG A 67 -8.96 -8.10 21.79
N PHE A 68 -9.44 -7.06 21.13
CA PHE A 68 -10.14 -7.18 19.84
C PHE A 68 -9.46 -6.33 18.77
N GLN A 69 -9.57 -6.79 17.52
CA GLN A 69 -8.94 -6.17 16.36
C GLN A 69 -10.01 -5.54 15.49
N LYS A 70 -9.83 -4.26 15.16
CA LYS A 70 -10.60 -3.59 14.12
C LYS A 70 -9.69 -3.28 12.94
N GLU A 71 -10.28 -3.11 11.78
CA GLU A 71 -9.57 -2.77 10.56
C GLU A 71 -10.22 -1.61 9.82
N VAL A 72 -9.39 -0.85 9.10
CA VAL A 72 -9.79 0.23 8.20
C VAL A 72 -9.16 -0.05 6.85
N HIS A 73 -9.98 -0.12 5.80
CA HIS A 73 -9.51 -0.36 4.44
C HIS A 73 -9.65 0.93 3.64
N PHE A 74 -8.60 1.22 2.88
CA PHE A 74 -8.51 2.38 2.02
C PHE A 74 -8.36 1.94 0.57
N LYS A 75 -9.00 2.69 -0.33
CA LYS A 75 -8.79 2.61 -1.77
C LYS A 75 -8.64 4.03 -2.29
N ASP A 76 -7.61 4.27 -3.09
CA ASP A 76 -7.28 5.60 -3.63
C ASP A 76 -7.16 6.69 -2.54
N GLY A 77 -6.69 6.29 -1.35
CA GLY A 77 -6.48 7.18 -0.20
C GLY A 77 -7.72 7.44 0.67
N LEU A 78 -8.88 6.90 0.30
CA LEU A 78 -10.16 7.10 1.00
C LEU A 78 -10.63 5.82 1.69
N VAL A 79 -11.26 5.95 2.87
CA VAL A 79 -11.85 4.84 3.62
C VAL A 79 -13.01 4.26 2.82
N ILE A 80 -12.92 2.97 2.50
CA ILE A 80 -13.99 2.19 1.86
C ILE A 80 -14.71 1.25 2.84
N TYR A 81 -14.03 0.88 3.93
CA TYR A 81 -14.56 -0.02 4.96
C TYR A 81 -13.86 0.25 6.28
N PHE A 82 -14.60 0.15 7.38
CA PHE A 82 -14.06 0.10 8.73
C PHE A 82 -14.96 -0.78 9.59
N GLY A 83 -14.38 -1.54 10.52
CA GLY A 83 -15.16 -2.42 11.38
C GLY A 83 -14.35 -3.57 11.96
N ASP A 84 -15.04 -4.66 12.28
CA ASP A 84 -14.41 -5.90 12.70
C ASP A 84 -13.56 -6.50 11.60
N LYS A 85 -12.54 -7.27 12.01
CA LYS A 85 -11.72 -8.06 11.09
C LYS A 85 -12.64 -8.88 10.19
N LYS A 86 -12.61 -8.63 8.88
CA LYS A 86 -13.17 -9.53 7.88
C LYS A 86 -12.38 -10.83 7.95
N ILE A 87 -12.92 -11.77 8.70
CA ILE A 87 -12.56 -13.17 8.56
C ILE A 87 -13.04 -13.55 7.16
N PRO A 88 -12.17 -14.00 6.25
CA PRO A 88 -12.66 -14.56 4.98
C PRO A 88 -13.69 -15.63 5.37
N GLN A 89 -14.94 -15.49 4.90
CA GLN A 89 -16.00 -16.44 5.21
C GLN A 89 -15.48 -17.85 4.93
N ALA A 90 -15.36 -18.65 5.97
CA ALA A 90 -14.82 -20.00 5.93
C ALA A 90 -15.73 -21.00 5.18
N GLU A 91 -16.76 -20.51 4.49
CA GLU A 91 -17.69 -21.33 3.70
C GLU A 91 -17.13 -21.72 2.33
N LEU A 92 -16.00 -21.15 1.92
CA LEU A 92 -15.27 -21.63 0.76
C LEU A 92 -14.36 -22.77 1.21
N LEU A 93 -14.79 -24.01 0.93
CA LEU A 93 -14.00 -25.24 1.06
C LEU A 93 -12.54 -24.97 0.63
N PRO A 94 -11.52 -25.47 1.34
CA PRO A 94 -10.10 -25.25 1.00
C PRO A 94 -9.79 -25.49 -0.48
N GLU A 95 -10.43 -26.49 -1.09
CA GLU A 95 -10.35 -26.83 -2.52
C GLU A 95 -10.73 -25.66 -3.46
N THR A 96 -11.71 -24.84 -3.07
CA THR A 96 -12.15 -23.67 -3.87
C THR A 96 -11.17 -22.50 -3.78
N ILE A 97 -10.40 -22.42 -2.69
CA ILE A 97 -9.35 -21.40 -2.51
C ILE A 97 -8.12 -21.82 -3.31
N ASP A 98 -7.74 -23.09 -3.24
CA ASP A 98 -6.62 -23.64 -4.00
C ASP A 98 -6.86 -23.52 -5.52
N ALA A 99 -8.07 -23.85 -5.99
CA ALA A 99 -8.45 -23.68 -7.40
C ALA A 99 -8.37 -22.21 -7.86
N LYS A 100 -8.88 -21.26 -7.07
CA LYS A 100 -8.81 -19.82 -7.39
C LYS A 100 -7.37 -19.29 -7.36
N ASN A 101 -6.54 -19.78 -6.44
CA ASN A 101 -5.14 -19.41 -6.36
C ASN A 101 -4.36 -19.96 -7.56
N GLU A 102 -4.64 -21.21 -7.97
CA GLU A 102 -4.03 -21.82 -9.14
C GLU A 102 -4.42 -21.07 -10.43
N GLU A 103 -5.70 -20.70 -10.59
CA GLU A 103 -6.15 -19.85 -11.70
C GLU A 103 -5.43 -18.51 -11.74
N LYS A 104 -5.31 -17.83 -10.60
CA LYS A 104 -4.55 -16.57 -10.50
C LYS A 104 -3.09 -16.74 -10.85
N ASN A 105 -2.44 -17.80 -10.37
CA ASN A 105 -1.04 -18.08 -10.67
C ASN A 105 -0.84 -18.34 -12.16
N LYS A 106 -1.74 -19.10 -12.80
CA LYS A 106 -1.71 -19.32 -14.26
C LYS A 106 -1.81 -18.01 -15.05
N ILE A 107 -2.70 -17.09 -14.64
CA ILE A 107 -2.83 -15.78 -15.30
C ILE A 107 -1.53 -14.97 -15.13
N ILE A 108 -0.95 -14.94 -13.94
CA ILE A 108 0.31 -14.24 -13.66
C ILE A 108 1.45 -14.83 -14.50
N ASP A 109 1.53 -16.16 -14.62
CA ASP A 109 2.55 -16.83 -15.42
C ASP A 109 2.39 -16.53 -16.92
N ILE A 110 1.17 -16.46 -17.43
CA ILE A 110 0.87 -16.07 -18.82
C ILE A 110 1.22 -14.60 -19.08
N GLU A 111 0.91 -13.69 -18.15
CA GLU A 111 1.30 -12.28 -18.29
C GLU A 111 2.81 -12.11 -18.26
N LYS A 112 3.50 -12.86 -17.39
CA LYS A 112 4.96 -12.84 -17.29
C LYS A 112 5.61 -13.38 -18.56
N SER A 113 5.12 -14.48 -19.12
CA SER A 113 5.65 -15.04 -20.36
C SER A 113 5.47 -14.09 -21.54
N LYS A 114 4.29 -13.46 -21.68
CA LYS A 114 4.04 -12.41 -22.68
C LYS A 114 5.01 -11.24 -22.52
N ARG A 115 5.21 -10.75 -21.30
CA ARG A 115 6.13 -9.65 -21.03
C ARG A 115 7.59 -10.01 -21.38
N ASP A 116 8.00 -11.24 -21.10
CA ASP A 116 9.34 -11.73 -21.43
C ASP A 116 9.53 -11.88 -22.96
N GLU A 117 8.49 -12.33 -23.68
CA GLU A 117 8.47 -12.38 -25.16
C GLU A 117 8.52 -10.98 -25.77
N ASP A 118 7.68 -10.06 -25.30
CA ASP A 118 7.67 -8.66 -25.74
C ASP A 118 9.03 -7.99 -25.53
N SER A 119 9.68 -8.28 -24.39
CA SER A 119 11.02 -7.76 -24.08
C SER A 119 12.09 -8.30 -25.02
N LYS A 120 12.03 -9.59 -25.38
CA LYS A 120 12.94 -10.21 -26.36
C LYS A 120 12.74 -9.64 -27.76
N ASN A 121 11.49 -9.46 -28.16
CA ASN A 121 11.14 -8.89 -29.47
C ASN A 121 11.62 -7.43 -29.58
N ALA A 122 11.39 -6.62 -28.55
CA ALA A 122 11.88 -5.25 -28.50
C ALA A 122 13.41 -5.16 -28.62
N TYR A 123 14.15 -6.07 -27.96
CA TYR A 123 15.60 -6.13 -28.09
C TYR A 123 16.07 -6.55 -29.49
N ALA A 124 15.39 -7.51 -30.12
CA ALA A 124 15.68 -7.93 -31.48
C ALA A 124 15.46 -6.80 -32.50
N ASP A 125 14.38 -6.03 -32.34
CA ASP A 125 14.07 -4.86 -33.15
C ASP A 125 15.13 -3.75 -32.99
N TYR A 126 15.57 -3.50 -31.75
CA TYR A 126 16.68 -2.58 -31.48
C TYR A 126 17.96 -2.99 -32.22
N LEU A 127 18.36 -4.27 -32.16
CA LEU A 127 19.55 -4.76 -32.87
C LEU A 127 19.42 -4.63 -34.39
N LYS A 128 18.21 -4.81 -34.94
CA LYS A 128 17.94 -4.63 -36.37
C LYS A 128 18.07 -3.17 -36.77
N TYR A 129 17.56 -2.25 -35.95
CA TYR A 129 17.70 -0.81 -36.14
C TYR A 129 19.17 -0.38 -36.09
N GLU A 130 19.93 -0.82 -35.08
CA GLU A 130 21.35 -0.49 -34.93
C GLU A 130 22.17 -0.94 -36.14
N LYS A 131 21.93 -2.15 -36.66
CA LYS A 131 22.57 -2.65 -37.89
C LYS A 131 22.23 -1.81 -39.12
N LYS A 132 21.01 -1.27 -39.21
CA LYS A 132 20.61 -0.41 -40.32
C LYS A 132 21.34 0.93 -40.27
N VAL A 133 21.34 1.59 -39.12
CA VAL A 133 22.04 2.87 -38.91
C VAL A 133 23.54 2.72 -39.17
N LYS A 134 24.19 1.68 -38.64
CA LYS A 134 25.62 1.39 -38.90
C LYS A 134 25.96 1.01 -40.35
N LYS A 135 24.97 0.70 -41.19
CA LYS A 135 25.18 0.53 -42.64
C LYS A 135 24.99 1.86 -43.36
N GLU A 136 24.01 2.65 -42.96
CA GLU A 136 23.74 4.00 -43.48
C GLU A 136 24.87 4.99 -43.14
N ASP A 137 25.55 4.83 -42.01
CA ASP A 137 26.66 5.70 -41.59
C ASP A 137 28.01 5.37 -42.27
N ARG A 138 28.06 4.35 -43.14
CA ARG A 138 29.28 4.02 -43.92
C ARG A 138 29.40 4.80 -45.22
N VAL A 139 28.62 5.86 -45.40
CA VAL A 139 28.82 6.79 -46.53
C VAL A 139 30.07 7.61 -46.20
N HIS A 140 31.22 7.18 -46.74
CA HIS A 140 32.49 7.88 -46.63
C HIS A 140 32.38 9.26 -47.29
N TYR A 141 32.26 10.31 -46.50
CA TYR A 141 32.52 11.69 -46.95
C TYR A 141 34.04 11.90 -46.97
N LEU A 142 34.71 11.36 -47.98
CA LEU A 142 36.03 11.85 -48.35
C LEU A 142 35.81 13.03 -49.30
N PRO A 143 36.11 14.27 -48.89
CA PRO A 143 36.08 15.39 -49.83
C PRO A 143 37.12 15.16 -50.92
N ASP A 144 36.71 15.23 -52.18
CA ASP A 144 37.63 15.26 -53.31
C ASP A 144 38.42 16.56 -53.25
N PHE A 145 39.75 16.47 -53.14
CA PHE A 145 40.62 17.63 -53.20
C PHE A 145 41.14 17.80 -54.63
N GLU A 146 40.93 18.98 -55.20
CA GLU A 146 41.60 19.40 -56.43
C GLU A 146 43.07 19.74 -56.10
N PRO A 147 44.04 19.26 -56.88
CA PRO A 147 45.45 19.61 -56.70
C PRO A 147 45.66 21.09 -57.06
N VAL A 148 46.46 21.78 -56.23
CA VAL A 148 46.85 23.17 -56.47
C VAL A 148 48.15 23.16 -57.29
N ASP A 149 48.11 23.79 -58.47
CA ASP A 149 49.26 24.08 -59.34
C ASP A 149 50.14 25.23 -58.81
#